data_AF-A0A954VQ60-F1
#
_entry.id   AF-A0A954VQ60-F1
#
_cell.length_a   1.000
_cell.length_b   1.000
_cell.length_c   1.000
_cell.angle_alpha   90.00
_cell.angle_beta   90.00
_cell.angle_gamma   90.00
#
_symmetry.space_group_name_H-M   'P 1'
#
loop_
_entity.id
_entity.type
_entity.pdbx_description
1 polymer ?
#
loop_
_entity_poly.entity_id
_entity_poly.type
_entity_poly.pdbx_seq_one_letter_code
_entity_poly.pdbx_strand_id
1 'polypeptide(L)'
;MTDQERIKAFAALNPGMSDADVVRTMGTPDANLSGVLPESSGWGQQSAVWIKIKPGEQYLQHVFLTKDKELAVWYAMVGDSWRVALKLTIPKPLSVLE
;
A
#
# COMPACT_ATOMS: atom_id res chain seq x y z
N MET A 1 -10.54 13.33 -8.19
CA MET A 1 -11.02 12.56 -7.02
C MET A 1 -10.68 13.35 -5.79
N THR A 2 -11.66 13.62 -4.93
CA THR A 2 -11.45 14.29 -3.65
C THR A 2 -10.83 13.34 -2.63
N ASP A 3 -10.26 13.87 -1.54
CA ASP A 3 -9.72 13.05 -0.45
C ASP A 3 -10.78 12.11 0.15
N GLN A 4 -12.02 12.58 0.31
CA GLN A 4 -13.12 11.76 0.81
C GLN A 4 -13.47 10.61 -0.14
N GLU A 5 -13.50 10.88 -1.45
CA GLU A 5 -13.72 9.83 -2.46
C GLU A 5 -12.58 8.81 -2.46
N ARG A 6 -11.33 9.27 -2.34
CA ARG A 6 -10.13 8.42 -2.32
C ARG A 6 -10.08 7.54 -1.07
N ILE A 7 -10.43 8.08 0.10
CA ILE A 7 -10.56 7.31 1.35
C ILE A 7 -11.68 6.27 1.24
N LYS A 8 -12.83 6.63 0.68
CA LYS A 8 -13.94 5.70 0.45
C LYS A 8 -13.54 4.58 -0.51
N ALA A 9 -12.86 4.91 -1.60
CA ALA A 9 -12.33 3.94 -2.56
C ALA A 9 -11.31 2.99 -1.90
N PHE A 10 -10.43 3.51 -1.06
CA PHE A 10 -9.45 2.71 -0.31
C PHE A 10 -10.11 1.71 0.65
N ALA A 11 -11.20 2.13 1.30
CA ALA A 11 -11.98 1.25 2.16
C ALA A 11 -12.57 0.06 1.38
N ALA A 12 -12.92 0.25 0.10
CA ALA A 12 -13.48 -0.78 -0.77
C ALA A 12 -12.46 -1.79 -1.32
N LEU A 13 -11.15 -1.55 -1.15
CA LEU A 13 -10.11 -2.48 -1.61
C LEU A 13 -10.13 -3.78 -0.79
N ASN A 14 -10.04 -4.94 -1.45
CA ASN A 14 -10.07 -6.24 -0.79
C ASN A 14 -8.81 -7.05 -1.09
N PRO A 15 -8.39 -7.94 -0.15
CA PRO A 15 -7.35 -8.92 -0.44
C PRO A 15 -7.69 -9.73 -1.71
N GLY A 16 -6.72 -9.89 -2.61
CA GLY A 16 -6.90 -10.61 -3.89
C GLY A 16 -7.25 -9.74 -5.11
N MET A 17 -7.57 -8.45 -4.92
CA MET A 17 -7.60 -7.51 -6.06
C MET A 17 -6.23 -7.43 -6.73
N SER A 18 -6.23 -7.31 -8.06
CA SER A 18 -4.99 -7.07 -8.82
C SER A 18 -4.51 -5.62 -8.66
N ASP A 19 -3.26 -5.36 -9.04
CA ASP A 19 -2.75 -3.98 -9.15
C ASP A 19 -3.62 -3.14 -10.11
N ALA A 20 -4.02 -3.72 -11.25
CA ALA A 20 -4.89 -3.07 -12.24
C ALA A 20 -6.26 -2.71 -11.66
N ASP A 21 -6.86 -3.59 -10.84
CA ASP A 21 -8.13 -3.29 -10.16
C ASP A 21 -7.98 -2.12 -9.19
N VAL A 22 -6.89 -2.11 -8.42
CA VAL A 22 -6.62 -1.00 -7.48
C VAL A 22 -6.42 0.30 -8.23
N VAL A 23 -5.65 0.32 -9.32
CA VAL A 23 -5.44 1.53 -10.14
C VAL A 23 -6.75 2.02 -10.75
N ARG A 24 -7.62 1.11 -11.20
CA ARG A 24 -8.96 1.47 -11.69
C ARG A 24 -9.84 2.08 -10.60
N THR A 25 -9.75 1.58 -9.37
CA THR A 25 -10.55 2.05 -8.23
C THR A 25 -10.02 3.34 -7.60
N MET A 26 -8.70 3.45 -7.44
CA MET A 26 -8.03 4.55 -6.72
C MET A 26 -7.47 5.65 -7.63
N GLY A 27 -7.36 5.37 -8.93
CA GLY A 27 -6.57 6.15 -9.88
C GLY A 27 -5.10 5.78 -9.86
N THR A 28 -4.27 6.59 -10.54
CA THR A 28 -2.82 6.42 -10.56
C THR A 28 -2.23 6.68 -9.17
N PRO A 29 -1.33 5.81 -8.65
CA PRO A 29 -0.64 6.04 -7.39
C PRO A 29 0.32 7.22 -7.48
N ASP A 30 0.51 7.90 -6.35
CA ASP A 30 1.43 9.04 -6.22
C ASP A 30 2.89 8.57 -6.11
N ALA A 31 3.12 7.38 -5.56
CA ALA A 31 4.42 6.71 -5.57
C ALA A 31 4.28 5.20 -5.66
N ASN A 32 5.28 4.57 -6.30
CA ASN A 32 5.42 3.12 -6.39
C ASN A 32 6.75 2.70 -5.77
N LEU A 33 6.71 1.74 -4.86
CA LEU A 33 7.89 1.14 -4.26
C LEU A 33 7.83 -0.36 -4.52
N SER A 34 8.95 -0.97 -4.89
CA SER A 34 9.04 -2.41 -5.03
C SER A 34 10.40 -2.89 -4.55
N GLY A 35 10.48 -4.16 -4.20
CA GLY A 35 11.70 -4.74 -3.72
C GLY A 35 11.52 -6.17 -3.24
N VAL A 36 12.55 -6.67 -2.58
CA VAL A 36 12.51 -7.93 -1.87
C VAL A 36 12.41 -7.62 -0.38
N LEU A 37 11.49 -8.27 0.32
CA LEU A 37 11.32 -8.06 1.74
C LEU A 37 12.57 -8.60 2.49
N PRO A 38 13.30 -7.75 3.23
CA PRO A 38 14.54 -8.16 3.89
C PRO A 38 14.29 -9.19 4.99
N GLU A 39 15.30 -10.01 5.32
CA GLU A 39 15.26 -11.03 6.38
C GLU A 39 15.26 -10.46 7.81
N SER A 40 15.56 -9.18 7.98
CA SER A 40 15.47 -8.46 9.24
C SER A 40 14.48 -7.31 9.11
N SER A 41 13.49 -7.22 10.00
CA SER A 41 12.57 -6.07 10.00
C SER A 41 13.21 -4.89 10.72
N GLY A 42 13.15 -3.72 10.09
CA GLY A 42 13.17 -2.46 10.81
C GLY A 42 11.86 -2.27 11.58
N TRP A 43 11.84 -1.37 12.56
CA TRP A 43 10.62 -1.01 13.28
C TRP A 43 9.57 -0.38 12.33
N GLY A 44 8.28 -0.70 12.54
CA GLY A 44 7.15 -0.03 11.87
C GLY A 44 6.52 -0.81 10.71
N GLN A 45 6.38 -0.17 9.53
CA GLN A 45 5.64 -0.68 8.37
C GLN A 45 6.14 -2.05 7.87
N GLN A 46 7.44 -2.31 7.97
CA GLN A 46 8.05 -3.57 7.57
C GLN A 46 7.53 -4.75 8.42
N SER A 47 7.35 -4.57 9.73
CA SER A 47 6.80 -5.61 10.61
C SER A 47 5.33 -5.93 10.31
N ALA A 48 4.54 -4.95 9.87
CA ALA A 48 3.15 -5.19 9.47
C ALA A 48 3.06 -5.96 8.14
N VAL A 49 3.97 -5.67 7.20
CA VAL A 49 4.08 -6.38 5.91
C VAL A 49 4.50 -7.84 6.11
N TRP A 50 5.39 -8.13 7.06
CA TRP A 50 5.82 -9.49 7.40
C TRP A 50 4.68 -10.44 7.83
N ILE A 51 3.56 -9.92 8.34
CA ILE A 51 2.38 -10.73 8.68
C ILE A 51 1.74 -11.33 7.41
N LYS A 52 1.97 -10.72 6.25
CA LYS A 52 1.28 -11.04 4.99
C LYS A 52 2.19 -11.44 3.85
N ILE A 53 3.45 -11.01 3.85
CA ILE A 53 4.46 -11.29 2.83
C ILE A 53 5.67 -11.89 3.54
N LYS A 54 6.19 -13.02 3.08
CA LYS A 54 7.32 -13.67 3.76
C LYS A 54 8.63 -12.96 3.41
N PRO A 55 9.63 -12.97 4.32
CA PRO A 55 10.98 -12.54 3.97
C PRO A 55 11.51 -13.28 2.74
N GLY A 56 12.24 -12.57 1.89
CA GLY A 56 12.74 -13.09 0.61
C GLY A 56 11.72 -13.06 -0.54
N GLU A 57 10.43 -12.81 -0.28
CA GLU A 57 9.44 -12.62 -1.34
C GLU A 57 9.49 -11.19 -1.88
N GLN A 58 9.13 -11.05 -3.16
CA GLN A 58 8.97 -9.75 -3.79
C GLN A 58 7.71 -9.07 -3.29
N TYR A 59 7.78 -7.75 -3.12
CA TYR A 59 6.62 -6.91 -2.87
C TYR A 59 6.54 -5.76 -3.87
N LEU A 60 5.32 -5.29 -4.07
CA LEU A 60 5.00 -4.01 -4.67
C LEU A 60 4.20 -3.21 -3.65
N GLN A 61 4.33 -1.90 -3.66
CA GLN A 61 3.59 -0.98 -2.83
C GLN A 61 3.14 0.21 -3.67
N HIS A 62 1.85 0.50 -3.61
CA HIS A 62 1.28 1.74 -4.12
C HIS A 62 0.99 2.67 -2.95
N VAL A 63 1.41 3.93 -3.09
CA VAL A 63 1.14 5.00 -2.12
C VAL A 63 0.23 6.02 -2.78
N PHE A 64 -0.88 6.34 -2.10
CA PHE A 64 -1.80 7.39 -2.47
C PHE A 64 -1.82 8.46 -1.37
N LEU A 65 -1.51 9.68 -1.73
CA LEU A 65 -1.47 10.80 -0.80
C LEU A 65 -2.86 11.43 -0.69
N THR A 66 -3.24 11.76 0.55
CA THR A 66 -4.30 12.73 0.85
C THR A 66 -3.68 13.90 1.60
N LYS A 67 -4.49 14.90 1.94
CA LYS A 67 -4.05 16.06 2.73
C LYS A 67 -3.42 15.63 4.06
N ASP A 68 -4.06 14.72 4.79
CA ASP A 68 -3.67 14.40 6.18
C ASP A 68 -3.02 13.02 6.35
N LYS A 69 -3.06 12.16 5.32
CA LYS A 69 -2.68 10.75 5.44
C LYS A 69 -2.01 10.24 4.17
N GLU A 70 -1.33 9.11 4.31
CA GLU A 70 -0.89 8.26 3.22
C GLU A 70 -1.70 6.97 3.26
N LEU A 71 -2.23 6.58 2.11
CA LEU A 71 -2.94 5.33 1.93
C LEU A 71 -1.99 4.39 1.18
N ALA A 72 -1.49 3.39 1.88
CA ALA A 72 -0.53 2.44 1.32
C ALA A 72 -1.19 1.08 1.08
N VAL A 73 -1.01 0.55 -0.11
CA VAL A 73 -1.44 -0.80 -0.51
C VAL A 73 -0.20 -1.60 -0.85
N TRP A 74 0.03 -2.69 -0.13
CA TRP A 74 1.09 -3.66 -0.43
C TRP A 74 0.52 -4.86 -1.16
N TYR A 75 1.30 -5.34 -2.11
CA TYR A 75 1.01 -6.49 -2.95
C TYR A 75 2.05 -7.57 -2.75
N ALA A 76 1.60 -8.81 -2.81
CA ALA A 76 2.45 -10.00 -2.91
C ALA A 76 2.25 -10.67 -4.26
N MET A 77 3.28 -11.37 -4.74
CA MET A 77 3.15 -12.19 -5.94
C MET A 77 2.42 -13.49 -5.61
N VAL A 78 1.34 -13.78 -6.33
CA VAL A 78 0.59 -15.05 -6.22
C VAL A 78 0.49 -15.66 -7.62
N GLY A 79 1.22 -16.75 -7.84
CA GLY A 79 1.48 -17.25 -9.19
C GLY A 79 2.24 -16.18 -9.99
N ASP A 80 1.66 -15.74 -11.11
CA ASP A 80 2.24 -14.72 -11.98
C ASP A 80 1.54 -13.36 -11.86
N SER A 81 0.86 -13.10 -10.73
CA SER A 81 0.06 -11.87 -10.56
C SER A 81 0.25 -11.20 -9.21
N TRP A 82 0.32 -9.87 -9.22
CA TRP A 82 0.31 -9.04 -8.01
C TRP A 82 -1.07 -9.02 -7.38
N ARG A 83 -1.14 -9.31 -6.08
CA ARG A 83 -2.39 -9.35 -5.31
C ARG A 83 -2.28 -8.53 -4.06
N VAL A 84 -3.31 -7.74 -3.76
CA VAL A 84 -3.39 -6.98 -2.51
C VAL A 84 -3.23 -7.92 -1.32
N ALA A 85 -2.19 -7.67 -0.53
CA ALA A 85 -1.83 -8.44 0.66
C ALA A 85 -2.14 -7.66 1.95
N LEU A 86 -1.88 -6.35 1.93
CA LEU A 86 -2.10 -5.47 3.08
C LEU A 86 -2.48 -4.06 2.61
N LYS A 87 -3.32 -3.38 3.38
CA LYS A 87 -3.62 -1.97 3.20
C LYS A 87 -3.52 -1.25 4.54
N LEU A 88 -2.81 -0.13 4.59
CA LEU A 88 -2.70 0.70 5.80
C LEU A 88 -2.95 2.16 5.47
N THR A 89 -3.60 2.82 6.43
CA THR A 89 -3.65 4.28 6.49
C THR A 89 -2.56 4.73 7.43
N ILE A 90 -1.57 5.44 6.92
CA ILE A 90 -0.46 6.00 7.69
C ILE A 90 -0.78 7.48 7.92
N PRO A 91 -0.96 7.93 9.16
CA PRO A 91 -1.04 9.37 9.45
C PRO A 91 0.24 10.03 8.99
N LYS A 92 0.16 11.14 8.25
CA LYS A 92 1.36 11.96 8.03
C LYS A 92 1.73 12.57 9.39
N PRO A 93 2.99 12.50 9.83
CA PRO A 93 3.41 13.31 10.97
C PRO A 93 3.05 14.76 10.67
N LEU A 94 2.49 15.46 11.65
CA LEU A 94 2.24 16.90 11.60
C LEU A 94 3.58 17.64 11.51
N SER A 95 4.16 17.66 10.32
CA SER A 95 5.31 18.47 9.93
C SER A 95 5.12 18.61 8.42
N VAL A 96 4.48 19.66 7.91
CA VAL A 96 4.90 21.06 7.96
C VAL A 96 3.63 21.94 7.85
N LEU A 97 3.16 22.50 8.98
CA LEU A 97 2.46 23.78 8.98
C LEU A 97 3.57 24.84 9.08
N GLU A 98 4.22 25.13 7.96
CA GLU A 98 5.00 26.37 7.75
C GLU A 98 4.21 27.27 6.81
#